data_AF-A0AAD2XYR9-F1
#
_entry.id   AF-A0AAD2XYR9-F1
#
_cell.length_a   1.000
_cell.length_b   1.000
_cell.length_c   1.000
_cell.angle_alpha   90.00
_cell.angle_beta   90.00
_cell.angle_gamma   90.00
#
_symmetry.space_group_name_H-M   'P 1'
#
loop_
_entity.id
_entity.type
_entity.pdbx_description
1 polymer ?
#
loop_
_entity_poly.entity_id
_entity_poly.type
_entity_poly.pdbx_seq_one_letter_code
_entity_poly.pdbx_strand_id
1 'polypeptide(L)'
;MTNVLLEGPGRTLECVYPKFMVDLVQGDETKRSGGFLQQQQRLRARLTQEVLSQTQLRAWVMAGVSSEHLVMRLKLVEKLAGMIDPGHLALVRIAEGLRFLQQTEHPRGLSTPGLLQQINSLTDWFTQRAAYKEKALTQRGLTVQAGEHSEQIFTRWRAGAYDGWSLPGRCFVALEELRWGAFGDACRLANADVVLMLKDNLRTMAAQALADNVNAAPATRHYYHHWLSTPVVSGSGEYNDMLSWLGDWCDAQRHPVSWSVTQRWQNVALGMPRLCSAKRLADAMVEEIFAPSLLIN
;
A
#
# COMPACT_ATOMS: atom_id res chain seq x y z
N MET A 1 10.37 -25.54 4.61
CA MET A 1 9.60 -24.97 3.49
C MET A 1 9.75 -23.46 3.56
N THR A 2 10.36 -22.83 2.57
CA THR A 2 10.46 -21.37 2.52
C THR A 2 9.09 -20.82 2.15
N ASN A 3 8.38 -20.22 3.11
CA ASN A 3 7.14 -19.52 2.84
C ASN A 3 7.45 -18.29 1.98
N VAL A 4 6.98 -18.29 0.74
CA VAL A 4 7.17 -17.19 -0.21
C VAL A 4 6.01 -16.22 -0.02
N LEU A 5 6.26 -14.97 0.36
CA LEU A 5 5.26 -13.93 0.58
C LEU A 5 4.39 -13.70 -0.67
N LEU A 6 4.99 -13.75 -1.86
CA LEU A 6 4.30 -13.61 -3.14
C LEU A 6 3.52 -14.87 -3.57
N GLU A 7 3.75 -16.03 -2.93
CA GLU A 7 2.91 -17.23 -3.08
C GLU A 7 1.97 -17.44 -1.87
N GLY A 8 2.13 -16.62 -0.82
CA GLY A 8 1.40 -16.64 0.44
C GLY A 8 0.49 -15.42 0.58
N PRO A 9 0.55 -14.65 1.69
CA PRO A 9 -0.36 -13.53 1.95
C PRO A 9 -0.40 -12.45 0.86
N GLY A 10 0.68 -12.28 0.09
CA GLY A 10 0.76 -11.28 -0.99
C GLY A 10 0.30 -11.78 -2.35
N ARG A 11 0.01 -13.08 -2.50
CA ARG A 11 -0.24 -13.71 -3.81
C ARG A 11 -1.40 -13.09 -4.59
N THR A 12 -2.45 -12.72 -3.89
CA THR A 12 -3.69 -12.17 -4.48
C THR A 12 -3.69 -10.65 -4.52
N LEU A 13 -2.61 -10.01 -4.07
CA LEU A 13 -2.54 -8.57 -3.85
C LEU A 13 -1.74 -7.89 -4.97
N GLU A 14 -2.43 -7.15 -5.83
CA GLU A 14 -1.79 -6.40 -6.90
C GLU A 14 -1.07 -5.16 -6.37
N CYS A 15 -1.48 -4.64 -5.20
CA CYS A 15 -0.86 -3.45 -4.61
C CYS A 15 0.55 -3.66 -4.06
N VAL A 16 0.99 -4.92 -3.90
CA VAL A 16 2.32 -5.25 -3.33
C VAL A 16 3.44 -4.67 -4.18
N TYR A 17 3.39 -4.85 -5.51
CA TYR A 17 4.43 -4.34 -6.40
C TYR A 17 4.55 -2.81 -6.41
N PRO A 18 3.47 -2.03 -6.64
CA PRO A 18 3.56 -0.57 -6.60
C PRO A 18 4.02 -0.03 -5.24
N LYS A 19 3.52 -0.58 -4.13
CA LYS A 19 3.98 -0.20 -2.79
C LYS A 19 5.47 -0.52 -2.60
N PHE A 20 5.91 -1.70 -3.02
CA PHE A 20 7.29 -2.14 -2.90
C PHE A 20 8.24 -1.25 -3.71
N MET A 21 7.89 -0.88 -4.94
CA MET A 21 8.69 0.07 -5.74
C MET A 21 8.85 1.42 -5.06
N VAL A 22 7.78 1.95 -4.44
CA VAL A 22 7.85 3.20 -3.67
C VAL A 22 8.78 3.06 -2.46
N ASP A 23 8.66 1.97 -1.71
CA ASP A 23 9.50 1.67 -0.56
C ASP A 23 10.99 1.52 -0.94
N LEU A 24 11.29 0.93 -2.10
CA LEU A 24 12.66 0.81 -2.62
C LEU A 24 13.30 2.18 -2.86
N VAL A 25 12.55 3.19 -3.30
CA VAL A 25 13.07 4.55 -3.49
C VAL A 25 13.19 5.27 -2.15
N GLN A 26 12.15 5.24 -1.31
CA GLN A 26 12.12 5.97 -0.05
C GLN A 26 13.10 5.43 1.01
N GLY A 27 13.44 4.14 0.95
CA GLY A 27 14.36 3.50 1.90
C GLY A 27 13.80 3.35 3.32
N ASP A 28 14.71 3.12 4.26
CA ASP A 28 14.40 2.91 5.68
C ASP A 28 14.32 4.23 6.48
N GLU A 29 14.94 5.31 5.98
CA GLU A 29 15.12 6.59 6.67
C GLU A 29 13.82 7.35 6.96
N THR A 30 12.69 6.98 6.33
CA THR A 30 11.40 7.66 6.52
C THR A 30 10.52 7.05 7.60
N LYS A 31 10.89 5.90 8.18
CA LYS A 31 10.01 5.14 9.09
C LYS A 31 10.51 5.20 10.53
N ARG A 32 9.65 5.75 11.40
CA ARG A 32 9.89 6.13 12.80
C ARG A 32 10.64 5.08 13.63
N SER A 33 11.51 5.57 14.52
CA SER A 33 12.34 4.81 15.46
C SER A 33 11.53 3.90 16.38
N GLY A 34 11.77 2.59 16.32
CA GLY A 34 11.22 1.58 17.24
C GLY A 34 11.42 0.16 16.72
N GLY A 35 11.27 -0.86 17.59
CA GLY A 35 11.46 -2.29 17.23
C GLY A 35 10.61 -2.80 16.04
N PHE A 36 9.58 -2.04 15.67
CA PHE A 36 8.83 -2.10 14.40
C PHE A 36 9.71 -2.20 13.15
N LEU A 37 10.84 -1.49 13.14
CA LEU A 37 11.81 -1.52 12.05
C LEU A 37 12.27 -2.95 11.78
N GLN A 38 12.46 -3.79 12.81
CA GLN A 38 13.06 -5.10 12.62
C GLN A 38 12.12 -6.11 11.90
N GLN A 39 10.83 -6.14 12.25
CA GLN A 39 9.86 -7.01 11.59
C GLN A 39 9.61 -6.55 10.14
N GLN A 40 9.50 -5.24 9.92
CA GLN A 40 9.35 -4.68 8.58
C GLN A 40 10.60 -4.88 7.72
N GLN A 41 11.80 -4.72 8.29
CA GLN A 41 13.06 -5.00 7.61
C GLN A 41 13.16 -6.47 7.21
N ARG A 42 12.73 -7.42 8.07
CA ARG A 42 12.69 -8.84 7.71
C ARG A 42 11.73 -9.11 6.55
N LEU A 43 10.53 -8.55 6.60
CA LEU A 43 9.55 -8.70 5.51
C LEU A 43 10.08 -8.08 4.21
N ARG A 44 10.64 -6.87 4.27
CA ARG A 44 11.27 -6.21 3.11
C ARG A 44 12.43 -7.02 2.55
N ALA A 45 13.30 -7.56 3.40
CA ALA A 45 14.39 -8.42 2.96
C ALA A 45 13.88 -9.67 2.25
N ARG A 46 12.83 -10.32 2.79
CA ARG A 46 12.15 -11.46 2.13
C ARG A 46 11.56 -11.04 0.78
N LEU A 47 10.79 -9.96 0.72
CA LEU A 47 10.21 -9.45 -0.52
C LEU A 47 11.29 -9.14 -1.57
N THR A 48 12.36 -8.46 -1.18
CA THR A 48 13.49 -8.18 -2.07
C THR A 48 14.10 -9.46 -2.63
N GLN A 49 14.35 -10.47 -1.80
CA GLN A 49 14.89 -11.75 -2.26
C GLN A 49 13.94 -12.49 -3.20
N GLU A 50 12.65 -12.51 -2.88
CA GLU A 50 11.63 -13.15 -3.72
C GLU A 50 11.51 -12.45 -5.07
N VAL A 51 11.42 -11.13 -5.09
CA VAL A 51 11.33 -10.33 -6.32
C VAL A 51 12.59 -10.50 -7.17
N LEU A 52 13.79 -10.41 -6.59
CA LEU A 52 15.05 -10.65 -7.32
C LEU A 52 15.11 -12.04 -7.96
N SER A 53 14.54 -13.03 -7.27
CA SER A 53 14.46 -14.39 -7.76
C SER A 53 13.53 -14.52 -8.98
N GLN A 54 12.42 -13.77 -8.99
CA GLN A 54 11.46 -13.73 -10.09
C GLN A 54 11.97 -12.91 -11.28
N THR A 55 12.68 -11.80 -11.03
CA THR A 55 13.22 -10.92 -12.07
C THR A 55 14.55 -11.41 -12.67
N GLN A 56 15.02 -12.61 -12.30
CA GLN A 56 16.30 -13.21 -12.72
C GLN A 56 17.54 -12.34 -12.40
N LEU A 57 17.45 -11.42 -11.44
CA LEU A 57 18.54 -10.53 -11.04
C LEU A 57 19.43 -11.13 -9.93
N ARG A 58 19.39 -12.45 -9.73
CA ARG A 58 20.12 -13.15 -8.65
C ARG A 58 21.62 -12.87 -8.62
N ALA A 59 22.24 -12.57 -9.77
CA ALA A 59 23.68 -12.26 -9.87
C ALA A 59 24.10 -11.00 -9.09
N TRP A 60 23.16 -10.12 -8.71
CA TRP A 60 23.42 -8.87 -8.00
C TRP A 60 23.51 -9.02 -6.46
N VAL A 61 23.15 -10.18 -5.91
CA VAL A 61 23.09 -10.45 -4.46
C VAL A 61 24.49 -10.51 -3.81
N MET A 62 25.56 -10.74 -4.60
CA MET A 62 26.88 -11.11 -4.09
C MET A 62 27.86 -9.95 -3.87
N ALA A 63 27.48 -8.69 -4.12
CA ALA A 63 28.45 -7.59 -4.20
C ALA A 63 28.73 -6.84 -2.87
N GLY A 64 27.76 -6.77 -1.94
CA GLY A 64 28.00 -6.39 -0.54
C GLY A 64 28.74 -5.07 -0.24
N VAL A 65 28.27 -3.91 -0.70
CA VAL A 65 28.69 -2.57 -0.19
C VAL A 65 27.51 -1.59 -0.10
N SER A 66 27.51 -0.66 0.86
CA SER A 66 26.39 0.29 1.12
C SER A 66 25.99 1.18 -0.07
N SER A 67 26.95 1.63 -0.91
CA SER A 67 26.64 2.34 -2.17
C SER A 67 26.00 1.44 -3.23
N GLU A 68 26.29 0.14 -3.19
CA GLU A 68 25.64 -0.86 -4.02
C GLU A 68 24.19 -1.08 -3.59
N HIS A 69 23.83 -0.81 -2.33
CA HIS A 69 22.45 -0.96 -1.86
C HIS A 69 21.51 0.08 -2.52
N LEU A 70 21.91 1.35 -2.65
CA LEU A 70 21.09 2.34 -3.37
C LEU A 70 21.04 2.05 -4.87
N VAL A 71 22.20 1.79 -5.49
CA VAL A 71 22.27 1.46 -6.93
C VAL A 71 21.41 0.23 -7.24
N MET A 72 21.45 -0.80 -6.39
CA MET A 72 20.63 -2.00 -6.51
C MET A 72 19.14 -1.68 -6.39
N ARG A 73 18.73 -0.89 -5.39
CA ARG A 73 17.32 -0.48 -5.23
C ARG A 73 16.82 0.29 -6.45
N LEU A 74 17.61 1.23 -6.98
CA LEU A 74 17.27 2.00 -8.19
C LEU A 74 17.12 1.09 -9.42
N LYS A 75 18.04 0.15 -9.63
CA LYS A 75 17.96 -0.83 -10.72
C LYS A 75 16.76 -1.76 -10.58
N LEU A 76 16.42 -2.16 -9.35
CA LEU A 76 15.26 -3.01 -9.10
C LEU A 76 13.96 -2.26 -9.40
N VAL A 77 13.84 -1.00 -8.99
CA VAL A 77 12.70 -0.13 -9.33
C VAL A 77 12.57 0.04 -10.84
N GLU A 78 13.67 0.32 -11.54
CA GLU A 78 13.70 0.43 -12.99
C GLU A 78 13.23 -0.86 -13.67
N LYS A 79 13.77 -2.02 -13.26
CA LYS A 79 13.39 -3.33 -13.80
C LYS A 79 11.92 -3.65 -13.56
N LEU A 80 11.43 -3.43 -12.34
CA LEU A 80 10.04 -3.69 -11.98
C LEU A 80 9.07 -2.81 -12.75
N ALA A 81 9.36 -1.51 -12.86
CA ALA A 81 8.55 -0.59 -13.64
C ALA A 81 8.61 -0.89 -15.15
N GLY A 82 9.66 -1.56 -15.63
CA GLY A 82 9.73 -2.09 -17.00
C GLY A 82 8.87 -3.35 -17.23
N MET A 83 8.58 -4.12 -16.17
CA MET A 83 7.80 -5.37 -16.25
C MET A 83 6.32 -5.18 -15.91
N ILE A 84 6.03 -4.27 -15.00
CA ILE A 84 4.71 -3.99 -14.45
C ILE A 84 4.38 -2.53 -14.74
N ASP A 85 3.12 -2.24 -15.08
CA ASP A 85 2.67 -0.86 -15.23
C ASP A 85 2.10 -0.32 -13.91
N PRO A 86 2.89 0.36 -13.05
CA PRO A 86 2.41 0.87 -11.78
C PRO A 86 1.26 1.88 -11.96
N GLY A 87 0.32 1.89 -11.01
CA GLY A 87 -0.73 2.92 -10.93
C GLY A 87 -0.15 4.34 -10.80
N HIS A 88 -0.98 5.35 -11.06
CA HIS A 88 -0.51 6.75 -11.08
C HIS A 88 0.10 7.17 -9.73
N LEU A 89 -0.49 6.74 -8.61
CA LEU A 89 0.08 7.00 -7.27
C LEU A 89 1.53 6.54 -7.12
N ALA A 90 1.85 5.32 -7.56
CA ALA A 90 3.21 4.79 -7.43
C ALA A 90 4.20 5.59 -8.28
N LEU A 91 3.83 5.94 -9.52
CA LEU A 91 4.66 6.78 -10.39
C LEU A 91 4.98 8.13 -9.75
N VAL A 92 3.96 8.82 -9.20
CA VAL A 92 4.15 10.11 -8.52
C VAL A 92 5.03 9.97 -7.28
N ARG A 93 4.77 8.97 -6.42
CA ARG A 93 5.53 8.75 -5.19
C ARG A 93 6.99 8.36 -5.45
N ILE A 94 7.24 7.58 -6.51
CA ILE A 94 8.60 7.24 -6.95
C ILE A 94 9.31 8.51 -7.43
N ALA A 95 8.68 9.33 -8.27
CA ALA A 95 9.26 10.58 -8.76
C ALA A 95 9.55 11.58 -7.61
N GLU A 96 8.66 11.69 -6.63
CA GLU A 96 8.88 12.46 -5.39
C GLU A 96 10.09 11.94 -4.59
N GLY A 97 10.16 10.62 -4.37
CA GLY A 97 11.27 10.01 -3.64
C GLY A 97 12.61 10.19 -4.34
N LEU A 98 12.65 10.09 -5.67
CA LEU A 98 13.86 10.33 -6.46
C LEU A 98 14.31 11.79 -6.41
N ARG A 99 13.37 12.75 -6.49
CA ARG A 99 13.68 14.18 -6.29
C ARG A 99 14.24 14.47 -4.91
N PHE A 100 13.70 13.82 -3.87
CA PHE A 100 14.24 13.92 -2.52
C PHE A 100 15.68 13.36 -2.46
N LEU A 101 15.93 12.19 -3.04
CA LEU A 101 17.28 11.61 -3.11
C LEU A 101 18.26 12.53 -3.86
N GLN A 102 17.82 13.13 -4.97
CA GLN A 102 18.60 14.10 -5.73
C GLN A 102 19.03 15.27 -4.84
N GLN A 103 18.11 15.82 -4.04
CA GLN A 103 18.39 16.93 -3.12
C GLN A 103 19.30 16.53 -1.94
N THR A 104 19.22 15.30 -1.45
CA THR A 104 20.06 14.84 -0.33
C THR A 104 21.46 14.40 -0.74
N GLU A 105 21.63 13.91 -1.96
CA GLU A 105 22.92 13.41 -2.47
C GLU A 105 23.77 14.53 -3.10
N HIS A 106 23.15 15.56 -3.69
CA HIS A 106 23.86 16.72 -4.27
C HIS A 106 24.82 17.42 -3.28
N PRO A 107 24.42 17.72 -2.03
CA PRO A 107 25.25 18.48 -1.09
C PRO A 107 26.36 17.65 -0.43
N ARG A 108 26.29 16.31 -0.51
CA ARG A 108 27.15 15.43 0.27
C ARG A 108 28.57 15.28 -0.29
N GLY A 109 28.85 15.76 -1.50
CA GLY A 109 30.19 15.76 -2.10
C GLY A 109 30.85 14.37 -2.29
N LEU A 110 30.12 13.30 -1.97
CA LEU A 110 30.59 11.90 -1.92
C LEU A 110 29.92 11.02 -2.99
N SER A 111 28.95 11.54 -3.74
CA SER A 111 28.17 10.76 -4.70
C SER A 111 28.90 10.64 -6.04
N THR A 112 29.14 9.41 -6.50
CA THR A 112 29.79 9.13 -7.80
C THR A 112 28.97 9.77 -8.94
N PRO A 113 29.58 10.46 -9.92
CA PRO A 113 28.86 11.13 -11.01
C PRO A 113 27.83 10.26 -11.73
N GLY A 114 28.12 8.97 -11.92
CA GLY A 114 27.19 8.02 -12.55
C GLY A 114 25.90 7.76 -11.76
N LEU A 115 25.95 7.82 -10.41
CA LEU A 115 24.76 7.63 -9.57
C LEU A 115 23.80 8.81 -9.69
N LEU A 116 24.32 10.04 -9.67
CA LEU A 116 23.50 11.25 -9.86
C LEU A 116 22.84 11.28 -11.24
N GLN A 117 23.58 10.88 -12.29
CA GLN A 117 23.02 10.75 -13.63
C GLN A 117 21.89 9.70 -13.69
N GLN A 118 22.04 8.56 -13.00
CA GLN A 118 21.00 7.55 -12.91
C GLN A 118 19.75 8.07 -12.18
N ILE A 119 19.91 8.76 -11.05
CA ILE A 119 18.78 9.36 -10.30
C ILE A 119 18.03 10.37 -11.17
N ASN A 120 18.74 11.26 -11.87
CA ASN A 120 18.12 12.25 -12.75
C ASN A 120 17.33 11.58 -13.89
N SER A 121 17.95 10.61 -14.57
CA SER A 121 17.31 9.89 -15.69
C SER A 121 16.04 9.16 -15.26
N LEU A 122 16.09 8.50 -14.09
CA LEU A 122 14.90 7.85 -13.52
C LEU A 122 13.84 8.86 -13.10
N THR A 123 14.25 10.00 -12.51
CA THR A 123 13.31 11.07 -12.10
C THR A 123 12.52 11.58 -13.30
N ASP A 124 13.21 11.90 -14.40
CA ASP A 124 12.57 12.36 -15.64
C ASP A 124 11.64 11.29 -16.21
N TRP A 125 12.11 10.04 -16.28
CA TRP A 125 11.32 8.91 -16.80
C TRP A 125 10.02 8.68 -16.01
N PHE A 126 10.09 8.62 -14.69
CA PHE A 126 8.91 8.43 -13.84
C PHE A 126 7.97 9.63 -13.87
N THR A 127 8.51 10.86 -13.93
CA THR A 127 7.69 12.08 -14.02
C THR A 127 6.92 12.13 -15.34
N GLN A 128 7.58 11.86 -16.47
CA GLN A 128 6.93 11.82 -17.78
C GLN A 128 5.87 10.72 -17.85
N ARG A 129 6.16 9.54 -17.29
CA ARG A 129 5.21 8.42 -17.27
C ARG A 129 4.02 8.70 -16.37
N ALA A 130 4.21 9.36 -15.22
CA ALA A 130 3.13 9.84 -14.37
C ALA A 130 2.20 10.79 -15.14
N ALA A 131 2.76 11.82 -15.79
CA ALA A 131 1.99 12.80 -16.56
C ALA A 131 1.24 12.16 -17.74
N TYR A 132 1.87 11.20 -18.44
CA TYR A 132 1.21 10.44 -19.50
C TYR A 132 0.03 9.62 -18.96
N LYS A 133 0.24 8.89 -17.85
CA LYS A 133 -0.81 8.08 -17.23
C LYS A 133 -1.96 8.95 -16.72
N GLU A 134 -1.68 10.08 -16.08
CA GLU A 134 -2.68 11.07 -15.66
C GLU A 134 -3.55 11.51 -16.86
N LYS A 135 -2.92 11.98 -17.95
CA LYS A 135 -3.62 12.41 -19.16
C LYS A 135 -4.50 11.28 -19.75
N ALA A 136 -3.98 10.05 -19.79
CA ALA A 136 -4.71 8.90 -20.31
C ALA A 136 -5.93 8.54 -19.42
N LEU A 137 -5.79 8.62 -18.11
CA LEU A 137 -6.86 8.35 -17.14
C LEU A 137 -7.98 9.40 -17.24
N THR A 138 -7.63 10.68 -17.35
CA THR A 138 -8.60 11.77 -17.53
C THR A 138 -9.41 11.61 -18.83
N GLN A 139 -8.84 11.02 -19.87
CA GLN A 139 -9.51 10.79 -21.16
C GLN A 139 -10.43 9.55 -21.17
N ARG A 140 -10.12 8.51 -20.38
CA ARG A 140 -10.81 7.20 -20.43
C ARG A 140 -12.00 7.07 -19.46
N GLY A 141 -12.41 8.15 -18.80
CA GLY A 141 -13.54 8.16 -17.89
C GLY A 141 -13.22 7.53 -16.53
N LEU A 142 -12.62 8.32 -15.64
CA LEU A 142 -12.19 7.92 -14.28
C LEU A 142 -13.27 7.17 -13.50
N THR A 143 -14.53 7.60 -13.60
CA THR A 143 -15.65 7.02 -12.85
C THR A 143 -15.93 5.56 -13.23
N VAL A 144 -15.87 5.22 -14.52
CA VAL A 144 -16.12 3.85 -15.00
C VAL A 144 -15.03 2.92 -14.52
N GLN A 145 -13.77 3.33 -14.69
CA GLN A 145 -12.61 2.55 -14.25
C GLN A 145 -12.58 2.35 -12.72
N ALA A 146 -13.00 3.37 -11.97
CA ALA A 146 -13.13 3.26 -10.51
C ALA A 146 -14.23 2.27 -10.11
N GLY A 147 -15.38 2.31 -10.78
CA GLY A 147 -16.48 1.38 -10.59
C GLY A 147 -16.04 -0.07 -10.85
N GLU A 148 -15.52 -0.35 -12.04
CA GLU A 148 -15.02 -1.68 -12.43
C GLU A 148 -13.97 -2.21 -11.42
N HIS A 149 -13.02 -1.37 -11.02
CA HIS A 149 -12.00 -1.75 -10.05
C HIS A 149 -12.60 -2.08 -8.67
N SER A 150 -13.53 -1.26 -8.16
CA SER A 150 -14.22 -1.53 -6.90
C SER A 150 -15.00 -2.84 -6.93
N GLU A 151 -15.73 -3.11 -8.02
CA GLU A 151 -16.48 -4.36 -8.19
C GLU A 151 -15.56 -5.59 -8.23
N GLN A 152 -14.45 -5.50 -8.96
CA GLN A 152 -13.44 -6.56 -9.04
C GLN A 152 -12.87 -6.90 -7.66
N ILE A 153 -12.43 -5.90 -6.90
CA ILE A 153 -11.84 -6.10 -5.56
C ILE A 153 -12.87 -6.69 -4.59
N PHE A 154 -14.10 -6.18 -4.57
CA PHE A 154 -15.15 -6.70 -3.69
C PHE A 154 -15.65 -8.09 -4.10
N THR A 155 -15.57 -8.43 -5.37
CA THR A 155 -15.83 -9.80 -5.84
C THR A 155 -14.76 -10.76 -5.34
N ARG A 156 -13.47 -10.37 -5.40
CA ARG A 156 -12.37 -11.15 -4.82
C ARG A 156 -12.51 -11.32 -3.31
N TRP A 157 -12.85 -10.25 -2.58
CA TRP A 157 -13.11 -10.33 -1.15
C TRP A 157 -14.22 -11.34 -0.86
N ARG A 158 -15.39 -11.21 -1.50
CA ARG A 158 -16.52 -12.14 -1.29
C ARG A 158 -16.21 -13.58 -1.67
N ALA A 159 -15.26 -13.80 -2.58
CA ALA A 159 -14.75 -15.12 -2.95
C ALA A 159 -13.74 -15.70 -1.93
N GLY A 160 -13.46 -15.02 -0.82
CA GLY A 160 -12.58 -15.51 0.25
C GLY A 160 -11.09 -15.26 0.01
N ALA A 161 -10.71 -14.46 -1.00
CA ALA A 161 -9.30 -14.19 -1.32
C ALA A 161 -8.52 -13.55 -0.16
N TYR A 162 -9.24 -12.97 0.81
CA TYR A 162 -8.68 -12.25 1.96
C TYR A 162 -8.87 -12.99 3.28
N ASP A 163 -9.25 -14.27 3.26
CA ASP A 163 -9.69 -14.97 4.47
C ASP A 163 -8.63 -15.13 5.56
N GLY A 164 -7.34 -15.02 5.21
CA GLY A 164 -6.22 -15.07 6.16
C GLY A 164 -6.13 -13.87 7.11
N TRP A 165 -6.81 -12.76 6.83
CA TRP A 165 -6.83 -11.58 7.71
C TRP A 165 -8.10 -11.49 8.59
N SER A 166 -8.01 -10.75 9.69
CA SER A 166 -9.17 -10.37 10.51
C SER A 166 -10.21 -9.60 9.69
N LEU A 167 -11.48 -9.62 10.07
CA LEU A 167 -12.55 -8.95 9.32
C LEU A 167 -12.24 -7.50 8.92
N PRO A 168 -11.83 -6.61 9.84
CA PRO A 168 -11.43 -5.26 9.45
C PRO A 168 -10.09 -5.24 8.69
N GLY A 169 -9.21 -6.23 8.89
CA GLY A 169 -8.00 -6.41 8.08
C GLY A 169 -8.32 -6.72 6.62
N ARG A 170 -9.34 -7.53 6.33
CA ARG A 170 -9.85 -7.78 4.97
C ARG A 170 -10.33 -6.50 4.31
N CYS A 171 -11.08 -5.71 5.07
CA CYS A 171 -11.56 -4.41 4.60
C CYS A 171 -10.37 -3.47 4.31
N PHE A 172 -9.42 -3.36 5.23
CA PHE A 172 -8.21 -2.56 5.01
C PHE A 172 -7.45 -2.99 3.75
N VAL A 173 -7.21 -4.29 3.56
CA VAL A 173 -6.52 -4.83 2.38
C VAL A 173 -7.28 -4.52 1.09
N ALA A 174 -8.60 -4.70 1.07
CA ALA A 174 -9.43 -4.34 -0.08
C ALA A 174 -9.32 -2.83 -0.40
N LEU A 175 -9.36 -1.98 0.61
CA LEU A 175 -9.24 -0.52 0.44
C LEU A 175 -7.82 -0.12 0.00
N GLU A 176 -6.79 -0.81 0.46
CA GLU A 176 -5.40 -0.59 0.05
C GLU A 176 -5.19 -1.00 -1.42
N GLU A 177 -5.74 -2.14 -1.86
CA GLU A 177 -5.80 -2.52 -3.30
C GLU A 177 -6.42 -1.40 -4.13
N LEU A 178 -7.57 -0.88 -3.70
CA LEU A 178 -8.25 0.23 -4.36
C LEU A 178 -7.42 1.51 -4.37
N ARG A 179 -6.70 1.83 -3.29
CA ARG A 179 -5.86 3.02 -3.17
C ARG A 179 -4.73 3.06 -4.19
N TRP A 180 -4.12 1.91 -4.48
CA TRP A 180 -3.02 1.78 -5.44
C TRP A 180 -3.46 1.63 -6.90
N GLY A 181 -4.74 1.34 -7.16
CA GLY A 181 -5.29 1.16 -8.50
C GLY A 181 -6.21 2.29 -8.98
N ALA A 182 -7.05 1.96 -9.99
CA ALA A 182 -7.86 2.94 -10.73
C ALA A 182 -8.86 3.71 -9.86
N PHE A 183 -9.45 3.06 -8.86
CA PHE A 183 -10.34 3.72 -7.89
C PHE A 183 -9.62 4.85 -7.15
N GLY A 184 -8.45 4.58 -6.58
CA GLY A 184 -7.63 5.59 -5.92
C GLY A 184 -7.18 6.68 -6.88
N ASP A 185 -6.87 6.33 -8.14
CA ASP A 185 -6.49 7.31 -9.16
C ASP A 185 -7.66 8.27 -9.44
N ALA A 186 -8.89 7.76 -9.54
CA ALA A 186 -10.08 8.59 -9.63
C ALA A 186 -10.29 9.47 -8.39
N CYS A 187 -10.07 8.96 -7.17
CA CYS A 187 -10.13 9.78 -5.95
C CYS A 187 -9.12 10.94 -5.93
N ARG A 188 -8.01 10.83 -6.66
CA ARG A 188 -6.98 11.88 -6.74
C ARG A 188 -7.19 12.86 -7.89
N LEU A 189 -7.71 12.38 -9.02
CA LEU A 189 -7.74 13.12 -10.28
C LEU A 189 -9.12 13.63 -10.69
N ALA A 190 -10.21 13.07 -10.14
CA ALA A 190 -11.56 13.51 -10.45
C ALA A 190 -11.96 14.76 -9.64
N ASN A 191 -13.05 15.40 -10.05
CA ASN A 191 -13.64 16.51 -9.29
C ASN A 191 -14.27 16.03 -7.98
N ALA A 192 -14.47 16.96 -7.04
CA ALA A 192 -14.94 16.66 -5.69
C ALA A 192 -16.28 15.89 -5.65
N ASP A 193 -17.24 16.23 -6.50
CA ASP A 193 -18.56 15.58 -6.52
C ASP A 193 -18.45 14.11 -6.93
N VAL A 194 -17.62 13.82 -7.94
CA VAL A 194 -17.35 12.45 -8.37
C VAL A 194 -16.64 11.68 -7.25
N VAL A 195 -15.65 12.29 -6.59
CA VAL A 195 -14.92 11.64 -5.47
C VAL A 195 -15.87 11.33 -4.32
N LEU A 196 -16.77 12.24 -3.96
CA LEU A 196 -17.78 12.03 -2.92
C LEU A 196 -18.70 10.86 -3.28
N MET A 197 -19.24 10.82 -4.51
CA MET A 197 -20.09 9.73 -4.98
C MET A 197 -19.36 8.38 -4.97
N LEU A 198 -18.11 8.33 -5.43
CA LEU A 198 -17.30 7.11 -5.40
C LEU A 198 -17.07 6.63 -3.96
N LYS A 199 -16.75 7.53 -3.03
CA LYS A 199 -16.57 7.21 -1.61
C LYS A 199 -17.87 6.75 -0.95
N ASP A 200 -19.01 7.35 -1.27
CA ASP A 200 -20.34 6.95 -0.75
C ASP A 200 -20.68 5.51 -1.16
N ASN A 201 -20.47 5.17 -2.43
CA ASN A 201 -20.65 3.81 -2.94
C ASN A 201 -19.70 2.83 -2.25
N LEU A 202 -18.42 3.19 -2.14
CA LEU A 202 -17.41 2.34 -1.49
C LEU A 202 -17.72 2.09 -0.02
N ARG A 203 -18.17 3.10 0.74
CA ARG A 203 -18.61 2.93 2.14
C ARG A 203 -19.75 1.93 2.25
N THR A 204 -20.70 1.98 1.32
CA THR A 204 -21.84 1.04 1.28
C THR A 204 -21.36 -0.39 1.02
N MET A 205 -20.48 -0.59 0.02
CA MET A 205 -19.91 -1.91 -0.30
C MET A 205 -19.09 -2.48 0.87
N ALA A 206 -18.21 -1.67 1.45
CA ALA A 206 -17.36 -2.05 2.59
C ALA A 206 -18.18 -2.41 3.84
N ALA A 207 -19.20 -1.60 4.15
CA ALA A 207 -20.09 -1.85 5.28
C ALA A 207 -20.88 -3.15 5.09
N GLN A 208 -21.40 -3.40 3.89
CA GLN A 208 -22.14 -4.63 3.60
C GLN A 208 -21.25 -5.87 3.70
N ALA A 209 -20.07 -5.84 3.08
CA ALA A 209 -19.13 -6.97 3.13
C ALA A 209 -18.72 -7.32 4.57
N LEU A 210 -18.44 -6.32 5.41
CA LEU A 210 -18.14 -6.53 6.83
C LEU A 210 -19.34 -7.09 7.61
N ALA A 211 -20.55 -6.61 7.31
CA ALA A 211 -21.78 -7.00 7.98
C ALA A 211 -22.15 -8.47 7.68
N ASP A 212 -22.00 -8.88 6.42
CA ASP A 212 -22.23 -10.26 5.96
C ASP A 212 -21.33 -11.25 6.73
N ASN A 213 -20.07 -10.88 6.95
CA ASN A 213 -19.11 -11.72 7.68
C ASN A 213 -19.45 -11.93 9.16
N VAL A 214 -20.21 -11.03 9.79
CA VAL A 214 -20.67 -11.18 11.18
C VAL A 214 -22.14 -11.61 11.28
N ASN A 215 -22.78 -11.88 10.13
CA ASN A 215 -24.20 -12.21 10.02
C ASN A 215 -25.10 -11.24 10.81
N ALA A 216 -24.87 -9.93 10.64
CA ALA A 216 -25.61 -8.88 11.31
C ALA A 216 -25.88 -7.72 10.37
N ALA A 217 -26.85 -6.85 10.71
CA ALA A 217 -27.07 -5.61 9.96
C ALA A 217 -25.85 -4.67 10.04
N PRO A 218 -25.57 -3.85 9.01
CA PRO A 218 -24.40 -2.95 9.01
C PRO A 218 -24.33 -1.94 10.18
N ALA A 219 -25.48 -1.65 10.81
CA ALA A 219 -25.60 -0.77 11.95
C ALA A 219 -25.45 -1.48 13.32
N THR A 220 -25.47 -2.82 13.35
CA THR A 220 -25.34 -3.60 14.59
C THR A 220 -23.99 -3.36 15.24
N ARG A 221 -24.00 -3.08 16.54
CA ARG A 221 -22.80 -2.69 17.30
C ARG A 221 -22.24 -3.89 18.05
N HIS A 222 -20.94 -4.09 17.90
CA HIS A 222 -20.15 -5.02 18.71
C HIS A 222 -18.96 -4.28 19.31
N TYR A 223 -18.38 -4.80 20.38
CA TYR A 223 -17.14 -4.26 20.91
C TYR A 223 -15.99 -4.44 19.93
N TYR A 224 -15.04 -3.52 19.93
CA TYR A 224 -13.92 -3.53 18.97
C TYR A 224 -13.09 -4.83 19.00
N HIS A 225 -12.97 -5.50 20.15
CA HIS A 225 -12.24 -6.76 20.27
C HIS A 225 -12.88 -7.89 19.46
N HIS A 226 -14.21 -7.86 19.29
CA HIS A 226 -14.92 -8.82 18.44
C HIS A 226 -14.46 -8.68 16.99
N TRP A 227 -14.28 -7.45 16.51
CA TRP A 227 -13.81 -7.16 15.16
C TRP A 227 -12.32 -7.44 14.98
N LEU A 228 -11.48 -7.05 15.95
CA LEU A 228 -10.02 -7.16 15.83
C LEU A 228 -9.47 -8.56 16.10
N SER A 229 -10.29 -9.53 16.49
CA SER A 229 -9.85 -10.91 16.66
C SER A 229 -9.28 -11.49 15.35
N THR A 230 -8.10 -12.15 15.40
CA THR A 230 -7.54 -12.82 14.22
C THR A 230 -8.31 -14.11 13.96
N PRO A 231 -8.62 -14.48 12.72
CA PRO A 231 -8.95 -15.87 12.41
C PRO A 231 -7.75 -16.78 12.73
N VAL A 232 -8.02 -17.96 13.26
CA VAL A 232 -7.00 -18.97 13.59
C VAL A 232 -6.67 -19.76 12.32
N VAL A 233 -5.85 -19.18 11.44
CA VAL A 233 -5.35 -19.85 10.23
C VAL A 233 -3.85 -20.12 10.39
N SER A 234 -3.38 -21.29 9.92
CA SER A 234 -1.96 -21.60 9.81
C SER A 234 -1.23 -20.50 9.03
N GLY A 235 -0.12 -19.99 9.57
CA GLY A 235 0.63 -18.88 8.96
C GLY A 235 0.14 -17.47 9.32
N SER A 236 -0.73 -17.33 10.34
CA SER A 236 -1.26 -16.03 10.82
C SER A 236 -0.19 -14.96 11.09
N GLY A 237 1.03 -15.36 11.48
CA GLY A 237 2.17 -14.45 11.63
C GLY A 237 2.50 -13.69 10.34
N GLU A 238 2.57 -14.39 9.20
CA GLU A 238 2.93 -13.78 7.91
C GLU A 238 1.85 -12.85 7.37
N TYR A 239 0.58 -13.20 7.59
CA TYR A 239 -0.55 -12.33 7.27
C TYR A 239 -0.52 -11.04 8.11
N ASN A 240 -0.17 -11.13 9.39
CA ASN A 240 0.00 -9.94 10.24
C ASN A 240 1.22 -9.11 9.84
N ASP A 241 2.35 -9.72 9.49
CA ASP A 241 3.53 -9.01 8.99
C ASP A 241 3.19 -8.23 7.71
N MET A 242 2.52 -8.88 6.76
CA MET A 242 2.07 -8.26 5.51
C MET A 242 1.08 -7.13 5.78
N LEU A 243 0.10 -7.34 6.65
CA LEU A 243 -0.89 -6.31 7.00
C LEU A 243 -0.22 -5.09 7.67
N SER A 244 0.73 -5.33 8.57
CA SER A 244 1.52 -4.30 9.23
C SER A 244 2.37 -3.50 8.25
N TRP A 245 2.96 -4.16 7.24
CA TRP A 245 3.70 -3.50 6.16
C TRP A 245 2.77 -2.70 5.23
N LEU A 246 1.63 -3.26 4.82
CA LEU A 246 0.64 -2.51 4.00
C LEU A 246 0.16 -1.25 4.72
N GLY A 247 -0.06 -1.33 6.03
CA GLY A 247 -0.48 -0.22 6.89
C GLY A 247 0.64 0.62 7.49
N ASP A 248 1.88 0.53 7.00
CA ASP A 248 3.04 1.21 7.61
C ASP A 248 3.03 2.74 7.50
N TRP A 249 2.15 3.26 6.66
CA TRP A 249 1.87 4.69 6.53
C TRP A 249 0.81 5.20 7.53
N CYS A 250 0.09 4.28 8.21
CA CYS A 250 -0.92 4.65 9.18
C CYS A 250 -0.29 5.37 10.38
N ASP A 251 -1.05 6.26 11.02
CA ASP A 251 -0.63 7.02 12.18
C ASP A 251 -1.73 6.94 13.23
N ALA A 252 -1.38 6.69 14.49
CA ALA A 252 -2.37 6.45 15.55
C ALA A 252 -3.32 7.64 15.78
N GLN A 253 -2.92 8.87 15.46
CA GLN A 253 -3.76 10.06 15.64
C GLN A 253 -4.58 10.36 14.38
N ARG A 254 -3.96 10.27 13.20
CA ARG A 254 -4.62 10.61 11.93
C ARG A 254 -5.47 9.48 11.36
N HIS A 255 -5.06 8.23 11.63
CA HIS A 255 -5.66 7.02 11.07
C HIS A 255 -5.97 6.00 12.19
N PRO A 256 -6.70 6.38 13.26
CA PRO A 256 -6.85 5.56 14.44
C PRO A 256 -7.49 4.18 14.17
N VAL A 257 -8.40 4.07 13.21
CA VAL A 257 -9.03 2.79 12.88
C VAL A 257 -8.06 1.91 12.10
N SER A 258 -7.52 2.41 10.98
CA SER A 258 -6.58 1.68 10.13
C SER A 258 -5.30 1.30 10.89
N TRP A 259 -4.81 2.18 11.77
CA TRP A 259 -3.72 1.88 12.70
C TRP A 259 -4.06 0.70 13.61
N SER A 260 -5.21 0.74 14.29
CA SER A 260 -5.60 -0.32 15.22
C SER A 260 -5.83 -1.67 14.54
N VAL A 261 -6.19 -1.64 13.26
CA VAL A 261 -6.39 -2.82 12.41
C VAL A 261 -5.06 -3.42 11.95
N THR A 262 -4.10 -2.57 11.56
CA THR A 262 -2.84 -3.01 10.91
C THR A 262 -1.70 -3.20 11.90
N GLN A 263 -1.63 -2.37 12.95
CA GLN A 263 -0.57 -2.35 13.96
C GLN A 263 -0.98 -3.12 15.21
N ARG A 264 -1.40 -4.38 15.03
CA ARG A 264 -2.00 -5.22 16.09
C ARG A 264 -1.05 -5.60 17.23
N TRP A 265 0.23 -5.38 17.04
CA TRP A 265 1.28 -5.53 18.07
C TRP A 265 1.36 -4.31 19.00
N GLN A 266 0.71 -3.20 18.64
CA GLN A 266 0.57 -2.02 19.48
C GLN A 266 -0.78 -1.95 20.16
N ASN A 267 -0.87 -1.05 21.14
CA ASN A 267 -2.15 -0.67 21.71
C ASN A 267 -3.07 -0.06 20.66
N VAL A 268 -4.34 -0.39 20.77
CA VAL A 268 -5.42 0.23 20.01
C VAL A 268 -5.36 1.75 20.19
N ALA A 269 -5.41 2.48 19.08
CA ALA A 269 -5.32 3.93 19.07
C ALA A 269 -6.45 4.56 19.91
N LEU A 270 -6.18 5.72 20.51
CA LEU A 270 -7.17 6.42 21.33
C LEU A 270 -8.42 6.82 20.53
N GLY A 271 -8.26 7.12 19.23
CA GLY A 271 -9.38 7.45 18.34
C GLY A 271 -10.20 6.24 17.87
N MET A 272 -9.80 5.01 18.18
CA MET A 272 -10.54 3.81 17.77
C MET A 272 -11.85 3.71 18.57
N PRO A 273 -13.01 3.57 17.89
CA PRO A 273 -14.27 3.35 18.58
C PRO A 273 -14.25 2.09 19.45
N ARG A 274 -14.77 2.18 20.68
CA ARG A 274 -14.90 1.00 21.56
C ARG A 274 -16.09 0.12 21.20
N LEU A 275 -17.14 0.73 20.67
CA LEU A 275 -18.31 0.08 20.07
C LEU A 275 -18.36 0.42 18.58
N CYS A 276 -18.23 -0.62 17.77
CA CYS A 276 -18.10 -0.57 16.32
C CYS A 276 -19.26 -1.30 15.66
N SER A 277 -19.81 -0.69 14.60
CA SER A 277 -20.60 -1.42 13.61
C SER A 277 -19.80 -1.55 12.32
N ALA A 278 -20.21 -2.45 11.43
CA ALA A 278 -19.60 -2.58 10.10
C ALA A 278 -19.57 -1.24 9.37
N LYS A 279 -20.69 -0.50 9.40
CA LYS A 279 -20.80 0.86 8.85
C LYS A 279 -19.77 1.81 9.46
N ARG A 280 -19.64 1.85 10.79
CA ARG A 280 -18.72 2.76 11.47
C ARG A 280 -17.25 2.47 11.11
N LEU A 281 -16.89 1.19 10.98
CA LEU A 281 -15.54 0.79 10.58
C LEU A 281 -15.26 1.15 9.12
N ALA A 282 -16.17 0.79 8.22
CA ALA A 282 -16.07 1.11 6.80
C ALA A 282 -15.97 2.62 6.55
N ASP A 283 -16.87 3.39 7.17
CA ASP A 283 -16.89 4.85 7.02
C ASP A 283 -15.56 5.47 7.45
N ALA A 284 -15.03 5.05 8.61
CA ALA A 284 -13.75 5.56 9.12
C ALA A 284 -12.57 5.17 8.23
N MET A 285 -12.45 3.90 7.82
CA MET A 285 -11.33 3.46 6.98
C MET A 285 -11.35 4.10 5.59
N VAL A 286 -12.52 4.27 4.97
CA VAL A 286 -12.63 4.96 3.66
C VAL A 286 -12.18 6.42 3.79
N GLU A 287 -12.55 7.10 4.89
CA GLU A 287 -12.06 8.46 5.13
C GLU A 287 -10.56 8.53 5.37
N GLU A 288 -10.01 7.62 6.18
CA GLU A 288 -8.59 7.60 6.51
C GLU A 288 -7.71 7.28 5.28
N ILE A 289 -8.13 6.33 4.43
CA ILE A 289 -7.34 5.81 3.30
C ILE A 289 -7.43 6.73 2.08
N PHE A 290 -8.60 7.32 1.84
CA PHE A 290 -8.87 8.20 0.68
C PHE A 290 -9.03 9.67 1.10
N ALA A 291 -8.44 10.06 2.23
CA ALA A 291 -8.28 11.47 2.57
C ALA A 291 -7.52 12.18 1.43
N PRO A 292 -7.87 13.44 1.10
CA PRO A 292 -7.06 14.24 0.20
C PRO A 292 -5.62 14.21 0.70
N SER A 293 -4.69 13.84 -0.18
CA SER A 293 -3.27 13.96 0.15
C SER A 293 -3.02 15.44 0.39
N LEU A 294 -2.74 15.83 1.64
CA LEU A 294 -2.11 17.11 1.92
C LEU A 294 -0.75 17.03 1.23
N LEU A 295 -0.69 17.44 -0.04
CA LEU A 295 0.56 17.80 -0.66
C LEU A 295 1.17 18.82 0.28
N ILE A 296 2.25 18.42 0.94
CA ILE A 296 3.06 19.33 1.73
C ILE A 296 3.60 20.30 0.68
N ASN A 297 2.97 21.47 0.60
CA ASN A 297 3.51 22.63 -0.11
C ASN A 297 4.82 23.04 0.55
#